data_AF-A0A352EXS1-F1
#
_entry.id   AF-A0A352EXS1-F1
#
_cell.length_a   1.000
_cell.length_b   1.000
_cell.length_c   1.000
_cell.angle_alpha   90.00
_cell.angle_beta   90.00
_cell.angle_gamma   90.00
#
_symmetry.space_group_name_H-M   'P 1'
#
loop_
_entity.id
_entity.type
_entity.pdbx_description
1 polymer ?
#
loop_
_entity_poly.entity_id
_entity_poly.type
_entity_poly.pdbx_seq_one_letter_code
_entity_poly.pdbx_strand_id
1 'polypeptide(L)' 'TWKCAVVNVPFGGAKGGIICDPQQMSMGELERMTRRYASELLDFIGPEKDVPAPDMNTNEQTMAWIMDTYSMHA' A
#
# COMPACT_ATOMS: atom_id res chain seq x y z
N THR A 1 -14.02 1.22 7.45
CA THR A 1 -14.69 0.53 8.58
C THR A 1 -16.11 0.12 8.22
N TRP A 2 -17.06 1.05 8.07
CA TRP A 2 -18.47 0.69 7.78
C TRP A 2 -18.67 -0.14 6.51
N LYS A 3 -17.93 0.16 5.43
CA LYS A 3 -18.00 -0.60 4.17
C LYS A 3 -17.83 -2.11 4.40
N CYS A 4 -16.81 -2.51 5.15
CA CYS A 4 -16.52 -3.93 5.45
C CYS A 4 -17.56 -4.53 6.39
N ALA A 5 -17.99 -3.77 7.40
CA ALA A 5 -19.00 -4.21 8.36
C ALA A 5 -20.37 -4.49 7.70
N VAL A 6 -20.82 -3.61 6.79
CA VAL A 6 -22.12 -3.75 6.12
C VAL A 6 -22.17 -4.98 5.22
N VAL A 7 -21.07 -5.34 4.56
CA VAL A 7 -20.98 -6.52 3.70
C VAL A 7 -20.47 -7.78 4.42
N ASN A 8 -20.33 -7.71 5.75
CA ASN A 8 -19.94 -8.81 6.64
C ASN A 8 -18.64 -9.54 6.22
N VAL A 9 -17.59 -8.77 5.90
CA VAL A 9 -16.24 -9.32 5.68
C VAL A 9 -15.37 -9.13 6.93
N PRO A 10 -14.44 -10.06 7.24
CA PRO A 10 -13.66 -10.05 8.48
C PRO A 10 -12.48 -9.07 8.42
N PHE A 11 -12.72 -7.85 7.97
CA PHE A 11 -11.72 -6.79 7.87
C PHE A 11 -12.18 -5.53 8.60
N GLY A 12 -11.21 -4.81 9.20
CA GLY A 12 -11.43 -3.50 9.78
C GLY A 12 -11.53 -2.39 8.72
N GLY A 13 -10.83 -1.28 8.95
CA GLY A 13 -10.71 -0.23 7.94
C GLY A 13 -9.54 0.69 8.21
N ALA A 14 -8.62 0.74 7.25
CA ALA A 14 -7.48 1.63 7.21
C ALA A 14 -7.39 2.29 5.83
N LYS A 15 -6.60 3.37 5.74
CA LYS A 15 -6.25 4.01 4.48
C LYS A 15 -4.89 4.67 4.61
N GLY A 16 -4.09 4.59 3.55
CA GLY A 16 -2.81 5.29 3.43
C GLY A 16 -2.78 6.15 2.17
N GLY A 17 -1.80 7.05 2.10
CA GLY A 17 -1.60 7.93 0.95
C GLY A 17 -0.30 8.71 1.05
N ILE A 18 0.22 9.12 -0.09
CA ILE A 18 1.43 9.94 -0.22
C ILE A 18 1.05 11.21 -0.97
N ILE A 19 1.42 12.37 -0.43
CA ILE A 19 1.21 13.66 -1.10
C ILE A 19 2.25 13.80 -2.20
N CYS A 20 1.86 13.53 -3.45
CA CYS A 20 2.69 13.67 -4.63
C CYS A 20 1.82 13.84 -5.88
N ASP A 21 2.42 14.27 -6.99
CA ASP A 21 1.80 14.20 -8.33
C ASP A 21 2.49 13.10 -9.13
N PRO A 22 1.90 11.89 -9.23
CA PRO A 22 2.51 10.77 -9.94
C PRO A 22 2.71 11.02 -11.43
N GLN A 23 1.98 11.96 -12.04
CA GLN A 23 2.09 12.26 -13.48
C GLN A 23 3.37 13.04 -13.81
N GLN A 24 3.95 13.71 -12.82
CA GLN A 24 5.21 14.45 -12.96
C GLN A 24 6.43 13.62 -12.56
N MET A 25 6.25 12.32 -12.28
CA MET A 25 7.29 11.45 -11.78
C MET A 25 7.65 10.37 -12.80
N SER A 26 8.93 10.08 -12.91
CA SER A 26 9.41 8.93 -13.67
C SER A 26 9.03 7.62 -12.98
N MET A 27 8.99 6.53 -13.74
CA MET A 27 8.66 5.21 -13.19
C MET A 27 9.62 4.78 -12.07
N GLY A 28 10.90 5.12 -12.19
CA GLY A 28 11.90 4.84 -11.16
C GLY A 28 11.73 5.68 -9.89
N GLU A 29 11.22 6.91 -9.99
CA GLU A 29 10.89 7.72 -8.81
C GLU A 29 9.66 7.17 -8.09
N LEU A 30 8.63 6.75 -8.85
CA LEU A 30 7.46 6.08 -8.30
C LEU A 30 7.83 4.78 -7.59
N GLU A 31 8.71 3.97 -8.17
CA GLU A 31 9.21 2.75 -7.55
C GLU A 31 9.93 3.06 -6.23
N ARG A 32 10.95 3.93 -6.25
CA ARG A 32 11.73 4.27 -5.06
C ARG A 32 10.86 4.85 -3.94
N MET A 33 9.90 5.72 -4.29
CA MET A 33 8.96 6.28 -3.33
C MET A 33 8.06 5.20 -2.73
N THR A 34 7.47 4.34 -3.56
CA THR A 34 6.60 3.24 -3.13
C THR A 34 7.33 2.29 -2.18
N ARG A 35 8.56 1.91 -2.53
CA ARG A 35 9.40 1.04 -1.70
C ARG A 35 9.76 1.70 -0.38
N ARG A 36 10.15 2.98 -0.40
CA ARG A 36 10.44 3.71 0.84
C ARG A 36 9.21 3.78 1.74
N TYR A 37 8.04 4.11 1.18
CA TYR A 37 6.79 4.13 1.92
C TYR A 37 6.45 2.76 2.53
N ALA A 38 6.59 1.68 1.77
CA ALA A 38 6.38 0.32 2.27
C ALA A 38 7.34 -0.03 3.42
N SER A 39 8.63 0.35 3.32
CA SER A 39 9.62 0.11 4.38
C SER A 39 9.32 0.84 5.69
N GLU A 40 8.77 2.06 5.62
CA GLU A 40 8.37 2.82 6.83
C GLU A 40 7.10 2.26 7.48
N LEU A 41 6.33 1.43 6.76
CA LEU A 41 5.09 0.83 7.24
C LEU A 41 5.21 -0.60 7.74
N LEU A 42 6.39 -1.22 7.66
CA LEU A 42 6.58 -2.66 7.95
C LEU A 42 6.05 -3.10 9.32
N ASP A 43 6.15 -2.25 10.34
CA ASP A 43 5.66 -2.58 11.69
C ASP A 43 4.11 -2.62 11.77
N PHE A 44 3.44 -1.90 10.86
CA PHE A 44 2.00 -1.68 10.84
C PHE A 44 1.26 -2.59 9.85
N ILE A 45 1.91 -2.99 8.76
CA ILE A 45 1.31 -3.85 7.73
C ILE A 45 1.70 -5.31 7.90
N GLY A 46 0.87 -6.21 7.38
CA GLY A 46 1.10 -7.65 7.42
C GLY A 46 -0.19 -8.43 7.18
N PRO A 47 -0.10 -9.70 6.79
CA PRO A 47 -1.26 -10.50 6.38
C PRO A 47 -2.32 -10.63 7.48
N GLU A 48 -1.93 -10.55 8.75
CA GLU A 48 -2.81 -10.63 9.92
C GLU A 48 -3.03 -9.27 10.62
N LYS A 49 -2.46 -8.17 10.11
CA LYS A 49 -2.51 -6.83 10.72
C LYS A 49 -3.27 -5.83 9.85
N ASP A 50 -2.64 -5.40 8.77
CA ASP A 50 -3.19 -4.47 7.79
C ASP A 50 -2.71 -4.85 6.39
N VAL A 51 -3.65 -4.96 5.46
CA VAL A 51 -3.41 -5.43 4.09
C VAL A 51 -3.67 -4.27 3.12
N PRO A 52 -2.61 -3.63 2.58
CA PRO A 52 -2.75 -2.56 1.61
C PRO A 52 -3.46 -3.01 0.34
N ALA A 53 -4.10 -2.06 -0.35
CA ALA A 53 -4.84 -2.29 -1.59
C ALA A 53 -4.70 -1.08 -2.52
N PRO A 54 -4.91 -1.26 -3.84
CA PRO A 54 -4.87 -0.16 -4.79
C PRO A 54 -6.02 0.83 -4.59
N ASP A 55 -5.75 2.09 -4.94
CA ASP A 55 -6.66 3.23 -5.03
C ASP A 55 -6.21 4.18 -6.17
N MET A 56 -6.71 5.41 -6.20
CA MET A 56 -6.36 6.46 -7.16
C MET A 56 -4.84 6.56 -7.36
N ASN A 57 -4.41 6.51 -8.62
CA ASN A 57 -3.01 6.58 -9.06
C ASN A 57 -2.09 5.47 -8.55
N THR A 58 -2.65 4.34 -8.09
CA THR A 58 -1.90 3.13 -7.75
C THR A 58 -2.53 1.92 -8.42
N ASN A 59 -1.74 0.89 -8.71
CA ASN A 59 -2.19 -0.27 -9.49
C ASN A 59 -1.44 -1.55 -9.06
N GLU A 60 -1.58 -2.61 -9.85
CA GLU A 60 -0.92 -3.90 -9.64
C GLU A 60 0.60 -3.77 -9.55
N GLN A 61 1.23 -2.87 -10.31
CA GLN A 61 2.68 -2.64 -10.26
C GLN A 61 3.09 -1.98 -8.94
N THR A 62 2.31 -1.02 -8.45
CA THR A 62 2.52 -0.43 -7.11
C THR A 62 2.43 -1.50 -6.03
N MET A 63 1.41 -2.38 -6.11
CA MET A 63 1.23 -3.45 -5.14
C MET A 63 2.36 -4.48 -5.21
N ALA A 64 2.87 -4.79 -6.40
CA ALA A 64 4.02 -5.67 -6.58
C ALA A 64 5.27 -5.12 -5.87
N TRP A 65 5.53 -3.81 -5.95
CA TRP A 65 6.65 -3.19 -5.23
C TRP A 65 6.47 -3.18 -3.71
N ILE A 66 5.25 -2.99 -3.21
CA ILE A 66 4.97 -3.09 -1.77
C ILE A 66 5.22 -4.52 -1.30
N MET A 67 4.68 -5.51 -2.01
CA MET A 67 4.85 -6.93 -1.67
C MET A 67 6.32 -7.36 -1.72
N ASP A 68 7.06 -6.95 -2.75
CA ASP A 68 8.49 -7.21 -2.89
C ASP A 68 9.28 -6.58 -1.73
N THR A 69 8.98 -5.32 -1.40
CA THR A 69 9.64 -4.63 -0.28
C THR A 69 9.33 -5.28 1.07
N TYR A 70 8.08 -5.65 1.31
CA TYR A 70 7.66 -6.37 2.51
C TYR A 70 8.38 -7.71 2.61
N SER A 71 8.41 -8.49 1.54
CA SER A 71 9.00 -9.83 1.51
C SER A 71 10.52 -9.83 1.72
N MET A 72 11.21 -8.74 1.35
CA MET A 72 12.65 -8.59 1.57
C MET A 72 13.03 -8.20 3.01
N HIS A 73 12.07 -7.71 3.81
CA HIS A 73 12.31 -7.21 5.17
C HIS A 73 11.54 -7.97 6.26
N ALA A 74 10.67 -8.90 5.89
CA ALA A 74 9.86 -9.74 6.78
C ALA A 74 10.52 -11.09 7.06
#